data_AF-K1SK13-F1
#
_entry.id   AF-K1SK13-F1
#
_cell.length_a   1.000
_cell.length_b   1.000
_cell.length_c   1.000
_cell.angle_alpha   90.00
_cell.angle_beta   90.00
_cell.angle_gamma   90.00
#
_symmetry.space_group_name_H-M   'P 1'
#
loop_
_entity.id
_entity.type
_entity.pdbx_description
1 polymer ?
#
loop_
_entity_poly.entity_id
_entity_poly.type
_entity_poly.pdbx_seq_one_letter_code
_entity_poly.pdbx_strand_id
1 'polypeptide(L)'
;LEKHDNLNSVAYFAIVLGVQLLLLTFCENLEYTPSKCVKFDNGCVIPYVTAITGIAFWLRVAKLITPIIKNKKLVRMISDNTYSIMIHHIFAFMIVKWAFWGLSVITPLFKDFDVLKLKSTIWYIYRPNGLNFYCIIYLAAGIFIPILIGTVTHRIFEFMKEHTLKSMQKSSR
;
A
#
# COMPACT_ATOMS: atom_id res chain seq x y z
N LEU A 1 -9.06 23.26 -2.17
CA LEU A 1 -9.90 22.35 -2.98
C LEU A 1 -11.29 22.14 -2.37
N GLU A 2 -11.44 21.84 -1.07
CA GLU A 2 -12.76 21.61 -0.46
C GLU A 2 -13.72 22.83 -0.45
N LYS A 3 -13.20 24.06 -0.34
CA LYS A 3 -14.01 25.28 -0.23
C LYS A 3 -14.65 25.76 -1.56
N HIS A 4 -14.28 25.16 -2.69
CA HIS A 4 -14.80 25.50 -4.03
C HIS A 4 -15.62 24.39 -4.68
N ASP A 5 -15.92 23.32 -3.93
CA ASP A 5 -16.47 22.10 -4.48
C ASP A 5 -18.00 22.01 -4.31
N ASN A 6 -18.71 22.98 -4.91
CA ASN A 6 -20.19 23.06 -4.96
C ASN A 6 -20.80 22.43 -6.22
N LEU A 7 -19.98 21.81 -7.08
CA LEU A 7 -20.44 21.18 -8.32
C LEU A 7 -21.10 19.82 -8.04
N ASN A 8 -22.10 19.48 -8.85
CA ASN A 8 -22.74 18.17 -8.85
C ASN A 8 -21.68 17.07 -9.05
N SER A 9 -21.68 16.03 -8.21
CA SER A 9 -20.65 14.98 -8.20
C SER A 9 -20.44 14.33 -9.56
N VAL A 10 -21.52 14.16 -10.33
CA VAL A 10 -21.46 13.58 -11.69
C VAL A 10 -20.71 14.48 -12.66
N ALA A 11 -20.96 15.80 -12.61
CA ALA A 11 -20.27 16.77 -13.47
C ALA A 11 -18.77 16.86 -13.12
N TYR A 12 -18.43 16.81 -11.83
CA TYR A 12 -17.04 16.77 -11.37
C TYR A 12 -16.29 15.56 -11.92
N PHE A 13 -16.87 14.36 -11.81
CA PHE A 13 -16.26 13.15 -12.36
C PHE A 13 -16.16 13.20 -13.88
N ALA A 14 -17.18 13.72 -14.58
CA ALA A 14 -17.14 13.86 -16.03
C ALA A 14 -16.00 14.77 -16.50
N ILE A 15 -15.77 15.89 -15.82
CA ILE A 15 -14.65 16.80 -16.12
C ILE A 15 -13.31 16.12 -15.85
N VAL A 16 -13.13 15.51 -14.67
CA VAL A 16 -11.86 14.87 -14.30
C VAL A 16 -11.54 13.69 -15.20
N LEU A 17 -12.53 12.86 -15.52
CA LEU A 17 -12.38 11.75 -16.47
C LEU A 17 -12.14 12.25 -17.90
N GLY A 18 -12.81 13.33 -18.32
CA GLY A 18 -12.59 13.95 -19.62
C GLY A 18 -11.16 14.46 -19.77
N VAL A 19 -10.62 15.14 -18.76
CA VAL A 19 -9.23 15.60 -18.75
C VAL A 19 -8.25 14.41 -18.76
N GLN A 20 -8.51 13.36 -17.97
CA GLN A 20 -7.67 12.17 -17.95
C GLN A 20 -7.69 11.41 -19.30
N LEU A 21 -8.86 11.32 -19.94
CA LEU A 21 -9.00 10.72 -21.27
C LEU A 21 -8.25 11.55 -22.31
N LEU A 22 -8.38 12.88 -22.31
CA LEU A 22 -7.62 13.75 -23.21
C LEU A 22 -6.11 13.56 -23.01
N LEU A 23 -5.64 13.52 -21.75
CA LEU A 23 -4.23 13.25 -21.46
C LEU A 23 -3.78 11.89 -21.98
N LEU A 24 -4.62 10.85 -21.90
CA LEU A 24 -4.31 9.53 -22.46
C LEU A 24 -4.28 9.51 -23.99
N THR A 25 -5.14 10.30 -24.65
CA THR A 25 -5.20 10.36 -26.12
C THR A 25 -4.05 11.18 -26.71
N PHE A 26 -3.58 12.21 -26.00
CA PHE A 26 -2.57 13.15 -26.49
C PHE A 26 -1.16 12.92 -25.93
N CYS A 27 -1.01 12.19 -24.81
CA CYS A 27 0.28 11.90 -24.20
C CYS A 27 0.51 10.38 -24.14
N GLU A 28 1.51 9.89 -24.87
CA GLU A 28 1.88 8.47 -24.84
C GLU A 28 2.47 8.10 -23.47
N ASN A 29 2.02 7.00 -22.88
CA ASN A 29 2.58 6.43 -21.66
C ASN A 29 2.67 7.40 -20.47
N LEU A 30 1.53 7.68 -19.83
CA LEU A 30 1.44 8.45 -18.57
C LEU A 30 2.05 7.73 -17.35
N GLU A 31 2.64 6.55 -17.52
CA GLU A 31 3.33 5.83 -16.46
C GLU A 31 4.68 6.48 -16.17
N TYR A 32 4.82 7.12 -15.02
CA TYR A 32 6.10 7.64 -14.55
C TYR A 32 6.44 7.07 -13.19
N THR A 33 7.74 6.84 -12.94
CA THR A 33 8.23 6.39 -11.63
C THR A 33 9.10 7.48 -11.02
N PRO A 34 8.56 8.31 -10.09
CA PRO A 34 9.31 9.41 -9.48
C PRO A 34 10.59 8.94 -8.80
N SER A 35 10.53 7.80 -8.10
CA SER A 35 11.65 7.27 -7.31
C SER A 35 12.81 6.74 -8.15
N LYS A 36 12.57 6.43 -9.43
CA LYS A 36 13.62 5.99 -10.36
C LYS A 36 14.02 7.07 -11.36
N CYS A 37 13.33 8.21 -11.35
CA CYS A 37 13.46 9.26 -12.35
C CYS A 37 13.33 8.75 -13.81
N VAL A 38 12.44 7.78 -14.07
CA VAL A 38 12.28 7.16 -15.40
C VAL A 38 10.88 7.42 -15.95
N LYS A 39 10.78 7.48 -17.28
CA LYS A 39 9.56 7.67 -18.08
C LYS A 39 8.93 9.07 -17.96
N PHE A 40 9.74 10.11 -18.19
CA PHE A 40 9.30 11.50 -18.30
C PHE A 40 9.22 11.96 -19.76
N ASP A 41 8.76 11.07 -20.65
CA ASP A 41 8.88 11.25 -22.10
C ASP A 41 8.04 12.42 -22.63
N ASN A 42 6.96 12.79 -21.92
CA ASN A 42 6.10 13.94 -22.24
C ASN A 42 6.47 15.22 -21.45
N GLY A 43 7.68 15.28 -20.90
CA GLY A 43 8.18 16.40 -20.10
C GLY A 43 7.72 16.41 -18.64
N CYS A 44 8.25 17.35 -17.87
CA CYS A 44 8.05 17.39 -16.41
C CYS A 44 6.64 17.78 -15.98
N VAL A 45 5.87 18.49 -16.82
CA VAL A 45 4.58 19.09 -16.42
C VAL A 45 3.42 18.08 -16.43
N ILE A 46 3.40 17.19 -17.43
CA ILE A 46 2.33 16.19 -17.60
C ILE A 46 2.14 15.29 -16.36
N PRO A 47 3.21 14.76 -15.71
CA PRO A 47 3.10 14.04 -14.44
C PRO A 47 2.40 14.81 -13.32
N TYR A 48 2.58 16.13 -13.23
CA TYR A 48 1.92 16.92 -12.18
C TYR A 48 0.43 17.09 -12.48
N VAL A 49 0.07 17.34 -13.75
CA VAL A 49 -1.34 17.47 -14.15
C VAL A 49 -2.10 16.17 -13.94
N THR A 50 -1.50 15.03 -14.31
CA THR A 50 -2.09 13.71 -14.06
C THR A 50 -2.18 13.38 -12.56
N ALA A 51 -1.17 13.74 -11.77
CA ALA A 51 -1.22 13.56 -10.32
C ALA A 51 -2.33 14.39 -9.68
N ILE A 52 -2.44 15.68 -10.03
CA ILE A 52 -3.45 16.59 -9.46
C ILE A 52 -4.86 16.12 -9.82
N THR A 53 -5.11 15.75 -11.07
CA THR A 53 -6.41 15.23 -11.53
C THR A 53 -6.74 13.88 -10.89
N GLY A 54 -5.75 13.00 -10.71
CA GLY A 54 -5.90 11.75 -9.97
C GLY A 54 -6.22 11.96 -8.48
N ILE A 55 -5.52 12.86 -7.80
CA ILE A 55 -5.79 13.20 -6.38
C ILE A 55 -7.19 13.79 -6.25
N ALA A 56 -7.56 14.72 -7.14
CA ALA A 56 -8.89 15.31 -7.20
C ALA A 56 -9.99 14.25 -7.34
N PHE A 57 -9.80 13.29 -8.26
CA PHE A 57 -10.70 12.15 -8.43
C PHE A 57 -10.86 11.35 -7.13
N TRP A 58 -9.76 10.90 -6.54
CA TRP A 58 -9.79 10.05 -5.35
C TRP A 58 -10.33 10.77 -4.12
N LEU A 59 -10.09 12.08 -3.95
CA LEU A 59 -10.70 12.87 -2.88
C LEU A 59 -12.23 12.90 -2.99
N ARG A 60 -12.77 13.04 -4.20
CA ARG A 60 -14.22 13.02 -4.41
C ARG A 60 -14.83 11.64 -4.13
N VAL A 61 -14.16 10.58 -4.58
CA VAL A 61 -14.54 9.20 -4.27
C VAL A 61 -14.53 8.97 -2.75
N ALA A 62 -13.47 9.39 -2.06
CA ALA A 62 -13.37 9.27 -0.61
C ALA A 62 -14.52 9.99 0.11
N LYS A 63 -14.88 11.20 -0.32
CA LYS A 63 -16.01 11.97 0.26
C LYS A 63 -17.35 11.25 0.12
N LEU A 64 -17.61 10.61 -1.01
CA LEU A 64 -18.84 9.83 -1.24
C LEU A 64 -18.89 8.54 -0.42
N ILE A 65 -17.74 7.88 -0.27
CA ILE A 65 -17.63 6.60 0.42
C ILE A 65 -17.58 6.77 1.95
N THR A 66 -17.04 7.89 2.44
CA THR A 66 -16.90 8.21 3.87
C THR A 66 -18.16 7.92 4.71
N PRO A 67 -19.38 8.42 4.37
CA PRO A 67 -20.56 8.17 5.20
C PRO A 67 -20.93 6.69 5.31
N ILE A 68 -20.59 5.86 4.31
CA ILE A 68 -20.91 4.43 4.28
C ILE A 68 -19.91 3.62 5.11
N ILE A 69 -18.65 4.05 5.12
CA ILE A 69 -17.53 3.24 5.63
C ILE A 69 -17.07 3.68 7.03
N LYS A 70 -17.33 4.93 7.44
CA LYS A 70 -16.85 5.51 8.70
C LYS A 70 -17.17 4.68 9.94
N ASN A 71 -18.29 3.97 9.96
CA ASN A 71 -18.74 3.19 11.13
C ASN A 71 -18.19 1.74 11.15
N LYS A 72 -17.47 1.29 10.12
CA LYS A 72 -16.97 -0.09 10.05
C LYS A 72 -15.64 -0.23 10.81
N LYS A 73 -15.64 -1.05 11.87
CA LYS A 73 -14.47 -1.34 12.71
C LYS A 73 -13.25 -1.83 11.91
N LEU A 74 -13.47 -2.68 10.89
CA LEU A 74 -12.38 -3.19 10.04
C LEU A 74 -11.68 -2.09 9.25
N VAL A 75 -12.43 -1.15 8.67
CA VAL A 75 -11.82 -0.08 7.87
C VAL A 75 -11.06 0.89 8.77
N ARG A 76 -11.61 1.20 9.94
CA ARG A 76 -10.90 2.00 10.95
C ARG A 76 -9.61 1.32 11.40
N MET A 77 -9.64 0.01 11.67
CA MET A 77 -8.44 -0.75 12.05
C MET A 77 -7.34 -0.70 10.98
N ILE A 78 -7.69 -0.84 9.69
CA ILE A 78 -6.71 -0.75 8.59
C ILE A 78 -6.22 0.70 8.45
N SER A 79 -7.13 1.67 8.50
CA SER A 79 -6.82 3.10 8.38
C SER A 79 -5.84 3.55 9.47
N ASP A 80 -6.08 3.20 10.73
CA ASP A 80 -5.26 3.58 11.87
C ASP A 80 -3.83 2.96 11.78
N ASN A 81 -3.68 1.86 11.05
CA ASN A 81 -2.40 1.16 10.85
C ASN A 81 -1.78 1.36 9.46
N THR A 82 -2.32 2.28 8.64
CA THR A 82 -1.88 2.48 7.24
C THR A 82 -0.38 2.72 7.13
N TYR A 83 0.20 3.51 8.05
CA TYR A 83 1.64 3.77 8.06
C TYR A 83 2.45 2.49 8.29
N SER A 84 2.03 1.67 9.25
CA SER A 84 2.69 0.38 9.54
C SER A 84 2.61 -0.56 8.33
N ILE A 85 1.44 -0.62 7.67
CA ILE A 85 1.25 -1.36 6.43
C ILE A 85 2.21 -0.86 5.34
N MET A 86 2.28 0.45 5.12
CA MET A 86 3.15 1.05 4.11
C MET A 86 4.63 0.70 4.34
N ILE A 87 5.11 0.71 5.58
CA ILE A 87 6.53 0.42 5.86
C ILE A 87 6.84 -1.09 5.84
N HIS A 88 5.95 -1.95 6.35
CA HIS A 88 6.26 -3.35 6.56
C HIS A 88 5.67 -4.32 5.51
N HIS A 89 4.85 -3.88 4.55
CA HIS A 89 4.23 -4.80 3.57
C HIS A 89 5.26 -5.56 2.71
N ILE A 90 6.39 -4.92 2.32
CA ILE A 90 7.46 -5.59 1.56
C ILE A 90 8.09 -6.71 2.39
N PHE A 91 8.27 -6.47 3.69
CA PHE A 91 8.79 -7.48 4.62
C PHE A 91 7.80 -8.65 4.77
N ALA A 92 6.51 -8.37 4.88
CA ALA A 92 5.46 -9.39 4.90
C ALA A 92 5.50 -10.25 3.62
N PHE A 93 5.65 -9.64 2.45
CA PHE A 93 5.81 -10.39 1.19
C PHE A 93 7.05 -11.28 1.18
N MET A 94 8.15 -10.84 1.79
CA MET A 94 9.35 -11.65 1.93
C MET A 94 9.11 -12.91 2.78
N ILE A 95 8.41 -12.77 3.92
CA ILE A 95 8.03 -13.90 4.78
C ILE A 95 7.20 -14.92 4.00
N VAL A 96 6.21 -14.46 3.23
CA VAL A 96 5.36 -15.35 2.42
C VAL A 96 6.20 -16.12 1.40
N LYS A 97 7.16 -15.47 0.74
CA LYS A 97 8.06 -16.17 -0.20
C LYS A 97 8.93 -17.21 0.49
N TRP A 98 9.46 -16.89 1.68
CA TRP A 98 10.27 -17.81 2.46
C TRP A 98 9.45 -19.03 2.93
N ALA A 99 8.19 -18.82 3.29
CA ALA A 99 7.27 -19.91 3.61
C ALA A 99 7.04 -20.83 2.39
N PHE A 100 6.80 -20.27 1.19
CA PHE A 100 6.67 -21.06 -0.04
C PHE A 100 7.95 -21.79 -0.42
N TRP A 101 9.10 -21.16 -0.23
CA TRP A 101 10.40 -21.82 -0.43
C TRP A 101 10.57 -23.01 0.52
N GLY A 102 10.28 -22.84 1.81
CA GLY A 102 10.33 -23.94 2.79
C GLY A 102 9.37 -25.08 2.44
N LEU A 103 8.14 -24.76 2.01
CA LEU A 103 7.17 -25.75 1.56
C LEU A 103 7.62 -26.49 0.29
N SER A 104 8.32 -25.81 -0.63
CA SER A 104 8.89 -26.44 -1.82
C SER A 104 10.02 -27.42 -1.52
N VAL A 105 10.76 -27.23 -0.42
CA VAL A 105 11.81 -28.17 0.00
C VAL A 105 11.21 -29.42 0.65
N ILE A 106 10.11 -29.25 1.40
CA ILE A 106 9.47 -30.34 2.15
C ILE A 106 8.50 -31.14 1.27
N THR A 107 7.82 -30.48 0.32
CA THR A 107 6.71 -31.06 -0.44
C THR A 107 6.97 -31.02 -1.95
N PRO A 108 6.78 -32.12 -2.69
CA PRO A 108 6.96 -32.14 -4.15
C PRO A 108 5.91 -31.35 -4.93
N LEU A 109 4.91 -30.77 -4.26
CA LEU A 109 3.80 -30.01 -4.86
C LEU A 109 4.19 -28.61 -5.38
N PHE A 110 5.33 -28.06 -4.95
CA PHE A 110 5.75 -26.69 -5.29
C PHE A 110 7.07 -26.64 -6.08
N LYS A 111 7.39 -27.68 -6.86
CA LYS A 111 8.65 -27.79 -7.62
C LYS A 111 8.90 -26.64 -8.61
N ASP A 112 7.86 -25.92 -9.01
CA ASP A 112 7.96 -24.75 -9.90
C ASP A 112 8.55 -23.50 -9.20
N PHE A 113 8.97 -23.62 -7.93
CA PHE A 113 9.51 -22.50 -7.19
C PHE A 113 10.91 -22.11 -7.69
N ASP A 114 11.00 -20.94 -8.31
CA ASP A 114 12.26 -20.39 -8.81
C ASP A 114 13.07 -19.71 -7.69
N VAL A 115 14.06 -20.42 -7.17
CA VAL A 115 14.98 -19.95 -6.11
C VAL A 115 15.89 -18.82 -6.60
N LEU A 116 16.20 -18.76 -7.90
CA LEU A 116 17.03 -17.69 -8.47
C LEU A 116 16.27 -16.38 -8.47
N LYS A 117 15.00 -16.38 -8.93
CA LYS A 117 14.12 -15.21 -8.89
C LYS A 117 13.82 -14.72 -7.48
N LEU A 118 13.76 -15.63 -6.50
CA LEU A 118 13.63 -15.26 -5.09
C LEU A 118 14.81 -14.39 -4.62
N LYS A 119 16.04 -14.73 -5.02
CA LYS A 119 17.26 -14.02 -4.60
C LYS A 119 17.51 -12.75 -5.42
N SER A 120 17.19 -12.77 -6.71
CA SER A 120 17.51 -11.66 -7.62
C SER A 120 16.49 -10.52 -7.60
N THR A 121 15.24 -10.76 -7.15
CA THR A 121 14.16 -9.82 -7.38
C THR A 121 13.23 -9.64 -6.17
N ILE A 122 13.25 -8.43 -5.61
CA ILE A 122 12.37 -8.01 -4.51
C ILE A 122 10.88 -8.14 -4.91
N TRP A 123 10.56 -7.94 -6.19
CA TRP A 123 9.20 -7.97 -6.75
C TRP A 123 8.69 -9.37 -7.13
N TYR A 124 9.44 -10.44 -6.86
CA TYR A 124 9.00 -11.79 -7.23
C TYR A 124 7.75 -12.23 -6.44
N ILE A 125 6.65 -12.52 -7.11
CA ILE A 125 5.45 -13.09 -6.49
C ILE A 125 5.32 -14.52 -6.98
N TYR A 126 5.40 -15.49 -6.06
CA TYR A 126 5.27 -16.89 -6.42
C TYR A 126 3.80 -17.25 -6.57
N ARG A 127 3.46 -17.87 -7.70
CA ARG A 127 2.12 -18.36 -8.01
C ARG A 127 2.23 -19.85 -8.36
N PRO A 128 1.90 -20.76 -7.42
CA PRO A 128 1.80 -22.18 -7.70
C PRO A 128 0.90 -22.43 -8.93
N ASN A 129 1.38 -23.23 -9.88
CA ASN A 129 0.69 -23.51 -11.14
C ASN A 129 0.25 -22.27 -11.96
N GLY A 130 0.83 -21.09 -11.69
CA GLY A 130 0.44 -19.83 -12.33
C GLY A 130 -0.93 -19.28 -11.91
N LEU A 131 -1.57 -19.85 -10.89
CA LEU A 131 -2.90 -19.43 -10.45
C LEU A 131 -2.87 -18.07 -9.76
N ASN A 132 -3.65 -17.11 -10.28
CA ASN A 132 -3.73 -15.76 -9.73
C ASN A 132 -4.40 -15.70 -8.35
N PHE A 133 -5.13 -16.75 -7.94
CA PHE A 133 -5.74 -16.83 -6.61
C PHE A 133 -4.70 -16.74 -5.48
N TYR A 134 -3.47 -17.19 -5.70
CA TYR A 134 -2.42 -17.09 -4.69
C TYR A 134 -2.01 -15.65 -4.37
N CYS A 135 -2.31 -14.68 -5.24
CA CYS A 135 -2.11 -13.26 -4.94
C CYS A 135 -2.91 -12.80 -3.70
N ILE A 136 -4.03 -13.47 -3.38
CA ILE A 136 -4.81 -13.12 -2.19
C ILE A 136 -4.05 -13.42 -0.88
N ILE A 137 -3.16 -14.42 -0.89
CA ILE A 137 -2.33 -14.77 0.27
C ILE A 137 -1.31 -13.66 0.52
N TYR A 138 -0.69 -13.16 -0.55
CA TYR A 138 0.21 -12.01 -0.46
C TYR A 138 -0.55 -10.77 0.03
N LEU A 139 -1.73 -10.47 -0.53
CA LEU A 139 -2.56 -9.35 -0.09
C LEU A 139 -2.92 -9.44 1.40
N ALA A 140 -3.42 -10.60 1.84
CA ALA A 140 -3.78 -10.83 3.23
C ALA A 140 -2.56 -10.66 4.14
N ALA A 141 -1.45 -11.33 3.83
CA ALA A 141 -0.22 -11.22 4.60
C ALA A 141 0.33 -9.78 4.64
N GLY A 142 0.30 -9.07 3.52
CA GLY A 142 0.73 -7.68 3.41
C GLY A 142 -0.09 -6.68 4.23
N ILE A 143 -1.30 -7.05 4.66
CA ILE A 143 -2.14 -6.23 5.55
C ILE A 143 -2.02 -6.71 6.99
N PHE A 144 -2.23 -8.01 7.24
CA PHE A 144 -2.30 -8.56 8.60
C PHE A 144 -0.96 -8.57 9.32
N ILE A 145 0.14 -8.95 8.65
CA ILE A 145 1.46 -9.03 9.28
C ILE A 145 1.94 -7.64 9.72
N PRO A 146 1.85 -6.58 8.87
CA PRO A 146 2.21 -5.24 9.32
C PRO A 146 1.37 -4.71 10.48
N ILE A 147 0.05 -4.94 10.48
CA ILE A 147 -0.81 -4.53 11.60
C ILE A 147 -0.35 -5.20 12.90
N LEU A 148 0.01 -6.48 12.83
CA LEU A 148 0.53 -7.21 13.99
C LEU A 148 1.86 -6.61 14.46
N ILE A 149 2.80 -6.36 13.54
CA ILE A 149 4.08 -5.72 13.84
C ILE A 149 3.87 -4.34 14.49
N GLY A 150 3.02 -3.49 13.92
CA GLY A 150 2.71 -2.16 14.47
C GLY A 150 2.11 -2.22 15.87
N THR A 151 1.25 -3.20 16.14
CA THR A 151 0.66 -3.38 17.47
C THR A 151 1.71 -3.84 18.49
N VAL A 152 2.60 -4.75 18.09
CA VAL A 152 3.68 -5.26 18.95
C VAL A 152 4.70 -4.17 19.27
N THR A 153 5.13 -3.39 18.27
CA THR A 153 6.09 -2.30 18.47
C THR A 153 5.53 -1.23 19.40
N HIS A 154 4.25 -0.87 19.26
CA HIS A 154 3.58 0.06 20.16
C HIS A 154 3.58 -0.45 21.61
N ARG A 155 3.21 -1.72 21.83
CA ARG A 155 3.20 -2.32 23.17
C ARG A 155 4.60 -2.38 23.81
N ILE A 156 5.63 -2.74 23.03
CA ILE A 156 7.01 -2.76 23.53
C ILE A 156 7.47 -1.35 23.91
N PHE A 157 7.12 -0.34 23.10
CA PHE A 157 7.46 1.05 23.38
C PHE A 157 6.80 1.55 24.67
N GLU A 158 5.52 1.26 24.89
CA GLU A 158 4.83 1.61 26.13
C GLU A 158 5.48 0.93 27.35
N PHE A 159 5.80 -0.36 27.23
CA PHE A 159 6.49 -1.10 28.29
C PHE A 159 7.85 -0.51 28.64
N MET A 160 8.66 -0.16 27.64
CA MET A 160 9.95 0.49 27.85
C MET A 160 9.78 1.87 28.53
N LYS A 161 8.81 2.67 28.07
CA LYS A 161 8.53 4.00 28.62
C LYS A 161 8.15 3.93 30.10
N GLU A 162 7.29 2.98 30.49
CA GLU A 162 6.94 2.75 31.90
C GLU A 162 8.16 2.38 32.74
N HIS A 163 9.04 1.52 32.21
CA HIS A 163 10.25 1.10 32.92
C HIS A 163 11.25 2.26 33.08
N THR A 164 11.43 3.08 32.03
CA THR A 164 12.28 4.27 32.08
C THR A 164 11.75 5.32 33.06
N LEU A 165 10.45 5.61 33.07
CA LEU A 165 9.83 6.54 34.01
C LEU A 165 9.98 6.09 35.47
N LYS A 166 9.77 4.79 35.74
CA LYS A 166 9.99 4.20 37.07
C LYS A 166 11.45 4.31 37.52
N SER A 167 12.41 4.12 36.62
CA SER A 167 13.84 4.30 36.94
C SER A 167 14.22 5.76 37.24
N MET A 168 13.63 6.73 36.54
CA MET A 168 13.88 8.16 36.79
C MET A 168 13.31 8.64 38.12
N GLN A 169 12.10 8.20 38.49
CA GLN A 169 11.49 8.53 39.79
C GLN A 169 12.25 7.94 40.98
N LYS A 170 12.90 6.80 40.81
CA LYS A 170 13.71 6.15 41.86
C LYS A 170 15.08 6.83 42.06
N SER A 171 15.60 7.53 41.05
CA SER A 171 16.88 8.26 41.12
C SER A 171 16.76 9.68 41.69
N SER A 172 15.54 10.20 41.86
CA SER A 172 15.26 11.55 42.37
C SER A 172 14.85 11.58 43.86
N ARG A 173 14.93 10.44 44.55
CA ARG A 173 14.81 10.30 46.00
C ARG A 173 16.14 9.86 46.57
#